data_AF-A0A1N6BDV7-F1
#
_entry.id   AF-A0A1N6BDV7-F1
#
_cell.length_a   1.000
_cell.length_b   1.000
_cell.length_c   1.000
_cell.angle_alpha   90.00
_cell.angle_beta   90.00
_cell.angle_gamma   90.00
#
_symmetry.space_group_name_H-M   'P 1'
#
loop_
_entity.id
_entity.type
_entity.pdbx_description
1 polymer ?
#
loop_
_entity_poly.entity_id
_entity_poly.type
_entity_poly.pdbx_seq_one_letter_code
_entity_poly.pdbx_strand_id
1 'polypeptide(L)'
;MPPVYRSSGIEEKLDGRPVMADGGYRGNPEVIIPYRKPADGSDLPDWKQALNVEHRTVRAGVEHALARMKCFKILRDYRRAAHTLTDAASGIANLHNIILAG
;
A
#
# COMPACT_ATOMS: atom_id res chain seq x y z
N MET A 1 12.86 -3.64 15.35
CA MET A 1 11.46 -4.07 15.19
C MET A 1 11.32 -4.63 13.78
N PRO A 2 10.79 -5.85 13.58
CA PRO A 2 10.54 -6.36 12.23
C PRO A 2 9.57 -5.41 11.49
N PRO A 3 9.69 -5.27 10.15
CA PRO A 3 8.75 -4.47 9.38
C PRO A 3 7.32 -4.95 9.62
N VAL A 4 6.35 -4.03 9.68
CA VAL A 4 4.92 -4.36 9.87
C VAL A 4 4.45 -5.44 8.89
N TYR A 5 5.00 -5.44 7.67
CA TYR A 5 4.85 -6.48 6.66
C TYR A 5 4.94 -7.91 7.25
N ARG A 6 6.02 -8.25 7.95
CA ARG A 6 6.25 -9.61 8.49
C ARG A 6 5.33 -9.96 9.66
N SER A 7 4.93 -8.97 10.46
CA SER A 7 4.05 -9.20 11.62
C SER A 7 2.56 -9.13 11.27
N SER A 8 2.20 -8.80 10.03
CA SER A 8 0.82 -8.52 9.64
C SER A 8 0.05 -9.71 9.06
N GLY A 9 0.70 -10.85 8.84
CA GLY A 9 0.08 -12.00 8.16
C GLY A 9 -0.07 -11.82 6.64
N ILE A 10 0.50 -10.75 6.08
CA ILE A 10 0.40 -10.42 4.65
C ILE A 10 1.28 -11.36 3.82
N GLU A 11 2.45 -11.76 4.34
CA GLU A 11 3.37 -12.68 3.66
C GLU A 11 2.68 -14.02 3.34
N GLU A 12 1.96 -14.58 4.30
CA GLU A 12 1.18 -15.82 4.16
C GLU A 12 0.05 -15.66 3.14
N LYS A 13 -0.62 -14.49 3.10
CA LYS A 13 -1.65 -14.21 2.10
C LYS A 13 -1.07 -14.08 0.69
N LEU A 14 0.15 -13.60 0.57
CA LEU A 14 0.79 -13.39 -0.72
C LEU A 14 1.33 -14.68 -1.33
N ASP A 15 1.62 -15.71 -0.54
CA ASP A 15 2.01 -17.04 -1.04
C ASP A 15 3.17 -16.96 -2.05
N GLY A 16 4.25 -16.27 -1.65
CA GLY A 16 5.43 -16.06 -2.49
C GLY A 16 5.27 -15.05 -3.64
N ARG A 17 4.10 -14.43 -3.82
CA ARG A 17 3.92 -13.39 -4.85
C ARG A 17 4.73 -12.13 -4.52
N PRO A 18 5.39 -11.51 -5.52
CA PRO A 18 6.10 -10.25 -5.32
C PRO A 18 5.19 -9.15 -4.79
N VAL A 19 5.74 -8.33 -3.90
CA VAL A 19 4.98 -7.27 -3.21
C VAL A 19 5.49 -5.91 -3.64
N MET A 20 4.61 -5.05 -4.14
CA MET A 20 4.93 -3.64 -4.30
C MET A 20 4.64 -2.90 -2.99
N ALA A 21 5.65 -2.22 -2.46
CA ALA A 21 5.56 -1.44 -1.23
C ALA A 21 5.89 0.04 -1.48
N ASP A 22 5.48 0.89 -0.56
CA ASP A 22 5.84 2.30 -0.61
C ASP A 22 7.33 2.54 -0.27
N GLY A 23 7.83 3.73 -0.59
CA GLY A 23 9.25 4.08 -0.41
C GLY A 23 9.74 4.16 1.04
N GLY A 24 8.85 4.05 2.04
CA GLY A 24 9.14 3.92 3.46
C GLY A 24 9.68 2.54 3.84
N TYR A 25 9.41 1.51 3.03
CA TYR A 25 10.00 0.17 3.17
C TYR A 25 11.43 0.06 2.63
N ARG A 26 12.15 1.19 2.54
CA ARG A 26 13.52 1.20 2.04
C ARG A 26 14.41 0.29 2.87
N GLY A 27 15.26 -0.46 2.17
CA GLY A 27 16.20 -1.40 2.79
C GLY A 27 15.58 -2.77 3.09
N ASN A 28 14.30 -2.98 2.77
CA ASN A 28 13.70 -4.30 2.80
C ASN A 28 13.87 -4.99 1.43
N PRO A 29 14.66 -6.09 1.32
CA PRO A 29 14.87 -6.80 0.06
C PRO A 29 13.66 -7.66 -0.37
N GLU A 30 12.71 -7.92 0.52
CA GLU A 30 11.54 -8.77 0.25
C GLU A 30 10.41 -8.05 -0.51
N VAL A 31 10.53 -6.73 -0.69
CA VAL A 31 9.49 -5.92 -1.34
C VAL A 31 10.08 -5.06 -2.46
N ILE A 32 9.29 -4.88 -3.51
CA ILE A 32 9.58 -4.02 -4.65
C ILE A 32 9.17 -2.59 -4.29
N ILE A 33 10.14 -1.69 -4.24
CA ILE A 33 9.93 -0.25 -4.02
C ILE A 33 10.34 0.55 -5.26
N PRO A 34 9.84 1.79 -5.42
CA PRO A 34 10.26 2.65 -6.52
C PRO A 34 11.77 2.90 -6.50
N TYR A 35 12.41 2.80 -7.66
CA TYR A 35 13.82 3.14 -7.83
C TYR A 35 14.02 4.65 -7.75
N ARG A 36 15.02 5.08 -6.98
CA ARG A 36 15.42 6.49 -6.92
C ARG A 36 16.44 6.82 -8.00
N LYS A 37 16.50 8.09 -8.38
CA LYS A 37 17.58 8.59 -9.22
C LYS A 37 18.93 8.31 -8.52
N PRO A 38 19.91 7.73 -9.23
CA PRO A 38 21.27 7.54 -8.75
C PRO A 38 21.88 8.82 -8.14
N ALA A 39 22.74 8.65 -7.14
CA ALA A 39 23.39 9.77 -6.44
C ALA A 39 24.36 10.55 -7.33
N ASP A 40 24.90 9.89 -8.37
CA ASP A 40 25.77 10.49 -9.38
C ASP A 40 25.00 11.30 -10.45
N GLY A 41 23.67 11.36 -10.35
CA GLY A 41 22.82 12.12 -11.28
C GLY A 41 22.57 11.44 -12.62
N SER A 42 23.12 10.24 -12.84
CA SER A 42 22.80 9.42 -14.02
C SER A 42 21.31 9.08 -14.07
N ASP A 43 20.80 8.84 -15.28
CA ASP A 43 19.41 8.43 -15.44
C ASP A 43 19.23 6.94 -15.11
N LEU A 44 18.02 6.61 -14.69
CA LEU A 44 17.64 5.22 -14.48
C LEU A 44 17.59 4.50 -15.83
N PRO A 45 18.05 3.23 -15.91
CA PRO A 45 17.75 2.38 -17.05
C PRO A 45 16.24 2.33 -17.34
N ASP A 46 15.88 2.26 -18.62
CA ASP A 46 14.48 2.37 -19.09
C ASP A 46 13.53 1.42 -18.37
N TRP A 47 13.95 0.17 -18.11
CA TRP A 47 13.11 -0.80 -17.40
C TRP A 47 12.81 -0.40 -15.94
N LYS A 48 13.72 0.31 -15.26
CA LYS A 48 13.48 0.86 -13.91
C LYS A 48 12.53 2.05 -13.98
N GLN A 49 12.62 2.86 -15.03
CA GLN A 49 11.68 3.95 -15.26
C GLN A 49 10.27 3.40 -15.52
N ALA A 50 10.14 2.39 -16.38
CA ALA A 50 8.88 1.71 -16.66
C ALA A 50 8.26 1.11 -15.39
N LEU A 51 9.05 0.41 -14.57
CA LEU A 51 8.55 -0.10 -13.28
C LEU A 51 8.07 1.03 -12.36
N ASN A 52 8.78 2.16 -12.32
CA ASN A 52 8.35 3.31 -11.53
C ASN A 52 7.05 3.93 -12.06
N VAL A 53 6.76 3.85 -13.36
CA VAL A 53 5.47 4.30 -13.92
C VAL A 53 4.36 3.38 -13.44
N GLU A 54 4.52 2.05 -13.59
CA GLU A 54 3.55 1.06 -13.11
C GLU A 54 3.28 1.19 -11.61
N HIS A 55 4.36 1.34 -10.81
CA HIS A 55 4.24 1.53 -9.38
C HIS A 55 3.42 2.77 -9.01
N ARG A 56 3.65 3.91 -9.69
CA ARG A 56 2.86 5.13 -9.48
C ARG A 56 1.40 4.95 -9.85
N THR A 57 1.10 4.24 -10.93
CA THR A 57 -0.28 3.95 -11.36
C THR A 57 -1.02 3.12 -10.30
N VAL A 58 -0.41 2.03 -9.85
CA VAL A 58 -0.99 1.17 -8.78
C VAL A 58 -1.17 1.99 -7.49
N ARG A 59 -0.15 2.74 -7.09
CA ARG A 59 -0.20 3.58 -5.89
C ARG A 59 -1.32 4.62 -5.96
N ALA A 60 -1.49 5.29 -7.09
CA ALA A 60 -2.56 6.26 -7.29
C ALA A 60 -3.95 5.63 -7.09
N GLY A 61 -4.17 4.42 -7.62
CA GLY A 61 -5.41 3.67 -7.41
C GLY A 61 -5.67 3.34 -5.94
N VAL A 62 -4.65 2.85 -5.23
CA VAL A 62 -4.74 2.54 -3.79
C VAL A 62 -5.02 3.81 -2.97
N GLU A 63 -4.29 4.89 -3.22
CA GLU A 63 -4.48 6.17 -2.53
C GLU A 63 -5.88 6.75 -2.79
N HIS A 64 -6.39 6.64 -4.01
CA HIS A 64 -7.75 7.07 -4.34
C HIS A 64 -8.81 6.26 -3.57
N ALA A 65 -8.69 4.93 -3.53
CA ALA A 65 -9.59 4.09 -2.74
C ALA A 65 -9.53 4.43 -1.24
N LEU A 66 -8.33 4.61 -0.69
CA LEU A 66 -8.14 5.03 0.70
C LEU A 66 -8.74 6.41 0.97
N ALA A 67 -8.61 7.36 0.04
CA ALA A 67 -9.21 8.69 0.17
C ALA A 67 -10.74 8.63 0.26
N ARG A 68 -11.38 7.81 -0.59
CA ARG A 68 -12.83 7.59 -0.55
C ARG A 68 -13.28 6.95 0.78
N MET A 69 -12.53 5.96 1.27
CA MET A 69 -12.83 5.31 2.54
C MET A 69 -12.60 6.22 3.76
N LYS A 70 -11.65 7.17 3.69
CA LYS A 70 -11.41 8.16 4.77
C LYS A 70 -12.57 9.14 4.97
N CYS A 71 -13.51 9.23 4.03
CA CYS A 71 -14.74 10.02 4.20
C CYS A 71 -15.69 9.43 5.24
N PHE A 72 -15.59 8.13 5.54
CA PHE A 72 -16.42 7.48 6.55
C PHE A 72 -15.94 7.85 7.96
N LYS A 73 -16.84 8.47 8.73
CA LYS A 73 -16.56 8.95 10.11
C LYS A 73 -15.97 7.85 11.00
N ILE A 74 -16.45 6.62 10.85
CA ILE A 74 -15.97 5.46 11.60
C ILE A 74 -14.47 5.19 11.37
N LEU A 75 -13.94 5.34 10.15
CA LEU A 75 -12.51 5.18 9.84
C LEU A 75 -11.67 6.31 10.45
N ARG A 76 -12.23 7.52 10.51
CA ARG A 76 -11.60 8.70 11.14
C ARG A 76 -11.49 8.54 12.65
N ASP A 77 -12.55 8.06 13.29
CA ASP A 77 -12.63 7.91 14.75
C ASP A 77 -11.78 6.74 15.26
N TYR A 78 -11.60 5.70 14.43
CA TYR A 78 -10.81 4.51 14.76
C TYR A 78 -9.29 4.68 14.76
N ARG A 79 -8.73 5.79 14.23
CA ARG A 79 -7.27 6.06 14.33
C ARG A 79 -6.74 6.02 15.77
N ARG A 80 -7.61 6.17 16.77
CA ARG A 80 -7.28 6.13 18.20
C ARG A 80 -7.34 4.71 18.82
N ALA A 81 -7.88 3.70 18.13
CA ALA A 81 -8.03 2.33 18.63
C ALA A 81 -7.39 1.31 17.66
N ALA A 82 -6.06 1.35 17.53
CA ALA A 82 -5.32 0.65 16.49
C ALA A 82 -5.46 -0.90 16.47
N HIS A 83 -5.88 -1.53 17.57
CA HIS A 83 -5.95 -3.00 17.68
C HIS A 83 -7.15 -3.63 16.96
N THR A 84 -8.19 -2.86 16.63
CA THR A 84 -9.38 -3.31 15.90
C THR A 84 -9.41 -2.77 14.46
N LEU A 85 -8.30 -2.20 13.99
CA LEU A 85 -8.20 -1.52 12.70
C LEU A 85 -8.47 -2.46 11.51
N THR A 86 -8.06 -3.73 11.58
CA THR A 86 -8.25 -4.73 10.52
C THR A 86 -9.74 -5.01 10.27
N ASP A 87 -10.51 -5.24 11.33
CA ASP A 87 -11.93 -5.57 11.24
C ASP A 87 -12.74 -4.33 10.81
N ALA A 88 -12.42 -3.17 11.37
CA ALA A 88 -13.05 -1.90 10.99
C ALA A 88 -12.78 -1.56 9.52
N ALA A 89 -11.52 -1.70 9.05
CA ALA A 89 -11.18 -1.45 7.66
C ALA A 89 -11.91 -2.41 6.72
N SER A 90 -12.02 -3.69 7.07
CA SER A 90 -12.75 -4.70 6.29
C SER A 90 -14.24 -4.37 6.19
N GLY A 91 -14.87 -4.02 7.31
CA GLY A 91 -16.29 -3.63 7.34
C GLY A 91 -16.57 -2.37 6.50
N ILE A 92 -15.68 -1.38 6.52
CA ILE A 92 -15.85 -0.15 5.75
C ILE A 92 -15.59 -0.37 4.26
N ALA A 93 -14.62 -1.20 3.90
CA ALA A 93 -14.42 -1.60 2.51
C ALA A 93 -15.66 -2.30 1.95
N ASN A 94 -16.29 -3.19 2.73
CA ASN A 94 -17.53 -3.84 2.34
C ASN A 94 -18.69 -2.83 2.13
N LEU A 95 -18.90 -1.91 3.07
CA LEU A 95 -19.91 -0.86 2.93
C LEU A 95 -19.63 0.06 1.73
N HIS A 96 -18.36 0.40 1.48
CA HIS A 96 -17.97 1.19 0.32
C HIS A 96 -18.31 0.50 -0.99
N ASN A 97 -18.06 -0.82 -1.08
CA ASN A 97 -18.37 -1.61 -2.27
C ASN A 97 -19.88 -1.71 -2.52
N ILE A 98 -20.70 -1.86 -1.46
CA ILE A 98 -22.17 -1.82 -1.58
C ILE A 98 -22.63 -0.48 -2.15
N ILE A 99 -22.13 0.64 -1.63
CA ILE A 99 -22.46 1.99 -2.12
C ILE A 99 -22.05 2.19 -3.59
N LEU A 100 -20.93 1.59 -4.00
CA LEU A 100 -20.48 1.63 -5.39
C LEU A 100 -21.31 0.75 -6.33
N ALA A 101 -21.89 -0.35 -5.82
CA ALA A 101 -22.66 -1.31 -6.60
C ALA A 101 -24.09 -0.84 -6.90
N GLY A 102 -24.69 -0.04 -6.00
CA GLY A 102 -26.07 0.47 -6.13
C GLY A 102 -27.11 -0.52 -5.63
#